data_AF-A0A8H3N404-F1
#
_entry.id   AF-A0A8H3N404-F1
#
_cell.length_a   1.000
_cell.length_b   1.000
_cell.length_c   1.000
_cell.angle_alpha   90.00
_cell.angle_beta   90.00
_cell.angle_gamma   90.00
#
_symmetry.space_group_name_H-M   'P 1'
#
loop_
_entity.id
_entity.type
_entity.pdbx_description
1 polymer ?
#
loop_
_entity_poly.entity_id
_entity_poly.type
_entity_poly.pdbx_seq_one_letter_code
_entity_poly.pdbx_strand_id
1 'polypeptide(L)'
;MPPRRSHTKSRMGCDQCKKRRVKCDEAGPPCANCIARELSCSYYNTPKPRSLANGASASPVSITSSGEGRIAETSGLSFDSGTSSLAKGSNLRELELMHKFSTETYLSLSNKPSDYHVWQIVIPRKALEHDFLLNGVLAVAALHIASSLKPPDALSYIDTALEYHNRAFAPYRQAIDNLTPMNCDAVFAHSVLTTVIGIALPRLTAERDKSSGITENIVVVFELLQGVSKIFKISRPWLTMQLFTSQDDSDKLMTSKLDSETERALNRLAALNDDIVATVDPDQYRIVKDAICRLHECFTQHATNRDAASVLRWLAVASKEFAHALRCRKPFPLMVLMYWGVLLGELDGKWWWAQSSGTALVSELLAALQPGDIRWEEARLWPKHKMGL
;
A
#
# COMPACT_ATOMS: atom_id res chain seq x y z
N MET A 1 -63.03 15.71 -27.59
CA MET A 1 -61.65 15.26 -27.30
C MET A 1 -61.40 15.41 -25.81
N PRO A 2 -60.94 14.37 -25.10
CA PRO A 2 -60.67 14.49 -23.68
C PRO A 2 -59.51 15.48 -23.43
N PRO A 3 -59.58 16.30 -22.37
CA PRO A 3 -58.58 17.33 -22.10
C PRO A 3 -57.24 16.68 -21.72
N ARG A 4 -56.14 17.21 -22.27
CA ARG A 4 -54.78 16.74 -21.95
C ARG A 4 -54.49 17.00 -20.47
N ARG A 5 -54.17 15.94 -19.71
CA ARG A 5 -53.71 16.03 -18.32
C ARG A 5 -52.48 16.94 -18.24
N SER A 6 -52.52 17.90 -17.32
CA SER A 6 -51.39 18.78 -17.03
C SER A 6 -50.26 17.98 -16.36
N HIS A 7 -49.07 17.97 -16.96
CA HIS A 7 -47.89 17.34 -16.38
C HIS A 7 -46.99 18.36 -15.70
N THR A 8 -46.45 18.00 -14.53
CA THR A 8 -45.44 18.78 -13.81
C THR A 8 -44.13 18.78 -14.59
N LYS A 9 -43.74 19.95 -15.10
CA LYS A 9 -42.50 20.12 -15.89
C LYS A 9 -41.29 20.00 -14.96
N SER A 10 -40.37 19.09 -15.27
CA SER A 10 -39.04 19.01 -14.64
C SER A 10 -38.26 20.27 -15.01
N ARG A 11 -38.00 21.15 -14.03
CA ARG A 11 -37.31 22.43 -14.23
C ARG A 11 -35.79 22.23 -14.35
N MET A 12 -35.25 21.20 -13.70
CA MET A 12 -33.81 20.91 -13.67
C MET A 12 -33.41 19.69 -14.50
N GLY A 13 -34.29 19.20 -15.37
CA GLY A 13 -33.98 18.06 -16.25
C GLY A 13 -32.76 18.27 -17.14
N CYS A 14 -32.10 17.17 -17.48
CA CYS A 14 -30.93 17.13 -18.34
C CYS A 14 -31.24 17.66 -19.76
N ASP A 15 -30.20 18.08 -20.48
CA ASP A 15 -30.31 18.68 -21.80
C ASP A 15 -30.99 17.73 -22.80
N GLN A 16 -30.69 16.43 -22.73
CA GLN A 16 -31.28 15.42 -23.62
C GLN A 16 -32.77 15.21 -23.37
N CYS A 17 -33.19 15.09 -22.11
CA CYS A 17 -34.61 14.94 -21.75
C CYS A 17 -35.41 16.20 -22.11
N LYS A 18 -34.83 17.39 -21.93
CA LYS A 18 -35.43 18.67 -22.34
C LYS A 18 -35.56 18.78 -23.86
N LYS A 19 -34.50 18.49 -24.61
CA LYS A 19 -34.52 18.48 -26.10
C LYS A 19 -35.59 17.55 -26.65
N ARG A 20 -35.76 16.40 -25.99
CA ARG A 20 -36.76 15.38 -26.34
C ARG A 20 -38.17 15.64 -25.78
N ARG A 21 -38.35 16.70 -24.99
CA ARG A 21 -39.62 17.08 -24.34
C ARG A 21 -40.24 15.94 -23.52
N VAL A 22 -39.41 15.13 -22.86
CA VAL A 22 -39.81 14.06 -21.94
C VAL A 22 -39.44 14.42 -20.50
N LYS A 23 -40.13 13.85 -19.51
CA LYS A 23 -39.84 14.11 -18.09
C LYS A 23 -38.48 13.52 -17.71
N CYS A 24 -37.57 14.34 -17.19
CA CYS A 24 -36.35 13.86 -16.56
C CYS A 24 -36.64 13.48 -15.11
N ASP A 25 -36.04 12.38 -14.66
CA ASP A 25 -35.94 11.93 -13.28
C ASP A 25 -34.90 12.72 -12.46
N GLU A 26 -34.12 13.59 -13.12
CA GLU A 26 -33.11 14.47 -12.52
C GLU A 26 -31.97 13.76 -11.74
N ALA A 27 -31.95 12.42 -11.68
CA ALA A 27 -30.95 11.61 -10.98
C ALA A 27 -29.56 11.53 -11.64
N GLY A 28 -29.33 12.24 -12.75
CA GLY A 28 -28.09 12.17 -13.53
C GLY A 28 -26.95 13.08 -13.05
N PRO A 29 -25.74 12.94 -13.64
CA PRO A 29 -25.44 12.22 -14.88
C PRO A 29 -24.90 10.76 -14.69
N PRO A 30 -25.42 9.75 -15.42
CA PRO A 30 -26.55 9.80 -16.35
C PRO A 30 -27.91 9.57 -15.68
N CYS A 31 -28.95 10.26 -16.15
CA CYS A 31 -30.33 10.05 -15.68
C CYS A 31 -30.94 8.78 -16.29
N ALA A 32 -31.95 8.17 -15.66
CA ALA A 32 -32.48 6.86 -16.06
C ALA A 32 -32.99 6.83 -17.51
N ASN A 33 -33.56 7.94 -17.99
CA ASN A 33 -34.03 8.06 -19.38
C ASN A 33 -32.89 8.15 -20.41
N CYS A 34 -31.72 8.65 -20.00
CA CYS A 34 -30.52 8.66 -20.85
C CYS A 34 -29.81 7.31 -20.81
N ILE A 35 -29.78 6.63 -19.66
CA ILE A 35 -29.26 5.25 -19.53
C ILE A 35 -30.03 4.30 -20.44
N ALA A 36 -31.37 4.29 -20.35
CA ALA A 36 -32.23 3.38 -21.12
C ALA A 36 -32.17 3.59 -22.65
N ARG A 37 -31.47 4.63 -23.11
CA ARG A 37 -31.34 4.96 -24.54
C ARG A 37 -29.89 5.19 -24.95
N GLU A 38 -28.95 4.89 -24.06
CA GLU A 38 -27.50 5.02 -24.30
C GLU A 38 -27.10 6.42 -24.81
N LEU A 39 -27.75 7.46 -24.27
CA LEU A 39 -27.48 8.85 -24.63
C LEU A 39 -26.53 9.50 -23.61
N SER A 40 -25.58 10.31 -24.09
CA SER A 40 -24.73 11.13 -23.23
C SER A 40 -25.55 12.18 -22.47
N CYS A 41 -25.58 12.06 -21.15
CA CYS A 41 -26.45 12.86 -20.27
C CYS A 41 -25.69 14.07 -19.71
N SER A 42 -26.08 15.26 -20.16
CA SER A 42 -25.47 16.53 -19.74
C SER A 42 -26.49 17.51 -19.15
N TYR A 43 -26.03 18.45 -18.33
CA TYR A 43 -26.87 19.46 -17.65
C TYR A 43 -26.32 20.89 -17.86
N TYR A 44 -25.81 21.19 -19.05
CA TYR A 44 -25.15 22.46 -19.32
C TYR A 44 -26.12 23.65 -19.44
N ASN A 45 -27.40 23.40 -19.79
CA ASN A 45 -28.40 24.46 -20.02
C ASN A 45 -29.50 24.52 -18.95
N THR A 46 -29.24 24.07 -17.71
CA THR A 46 -30.22 24.26 -16.62
C THR A 46 -30.24 25.72 -16.16
N PRO A 47 -31.40 26.42 -16.16
CA PRO A 47 -31.49 27.79 -15.65
C PRO A 47 -31.15 27.82 -14.15
N LYS A 48 -30.20 28.68 -13.75
CA LYS A 48 -29.94 28.99 -12.33
C LYS A 48 -31.24 29.50 -11.68
N PRO A 49 -31.61 29.06 -10.46
CA PRO A 49 -32.86 29.48 -9.83
C PRO A 49 -32.83 30.99 -9.53
N ARG A 50 -33.73 31.73 -10.17
CA ARG A 50 -34.09 33.12 -9.78
C ARG A 50 -34.95 33.04 -8.52
N SER A 51 -34.43 33.59 -7.43
CA SER A 51 -35.22 33.92 -6.23
C SER A 51 -36.37 34.86 -6.63
N LEU A 52 -37.60 34.40 -6.46
CA LEU A 52 -38.82 35.17 -6.63
C LEU A 52 -39.12 35.90 -5.33
N ALA A 53 -38.75 37.18 -5.27
CA ALA A 53 -39.32 38.13 -4.34
C ALA A 53 -40.64 38.66 -4.91
N ASN A 54 -41.75 38.32 -4.26
CA ASN A 54 -43.02 39.04 -4.22
C ASN A 54 -43.43 38.94 -2.74
N GLY A 55 -43.79 39.96 -1.99
CA GLY A 55 -44.30 41.28 -2.34
C GLY A 55 -45.51 41.50 -1.42
N ALA A 56 -45.40 42.44 -0.47
CA ALA A 56 -46.56 43.03 0.20
C ALA A 56 -46.20 44.46 0.63
N SER A 57 -47.03 45.39 0.16
CA SER A 57 -46.97 46.84 0.28
C SER A 57 -47.04 47.35 1.72
N ALA A 58 -46.34 48.46 2.00
CA ALA A 58 -46.95 49.76 2.36
C ALA A 58 -45.84 50.76 2.79
N SER A 59 -45.81 51.93 2.16
CA SER A 59 -45.22 53.16 2.71
C SER A 59 -46.10 53.70 3.86
N PRO A 60 -45.74 54.73 4.67
CA PRO A 60 -44.68 55.73 4.46
C PRO A 60 -43.90 56.19 5.73
N VAL A 61 -43.03 57.19 5.52
CA VAL A 61 -42.61 58.27 6.45
C VAL A 61 -41.25 58.16 7.19
N SER A 62 -40.34 59.02 6.69
CA SER A 62 -39.44 59.98 7.35
C SER A 62 -38.93 59.80 8.79
N ILE A 63 -37.59 59.70 8.87
CA ILE A 63 -36.61 60.54 9.58
C ILE A 63 -37.04 61.25 10.87
N THR A 64 -36.29 60.95 11.93
CA THR A 64 -35.78 61.75 13.09
C THR A 64 -35.89 60.85 14.33
N SER A 65 -35.04 60.86 15.36
CA SER A 65 -33.72 61.38 15.68
C SER A 65 -33.43 60.82 17.09
N SER A 66 -32.16 60.49 17.40
CA SER A 66 -31.58 60.58 18.76
C SER A 66 -32.04 59.61 19.86
N GLY A 67 -31.10 58.95 20.52
CA GLY A 67 -31.33 58.36 21.84
C GLY A 67 -30.37 57.23 22.18
N GLU A 68 -29.64 57.40 23.28
CA GLU A 68 -28.50 56.60 23.73
C GLU A 68 -28.85 55.19 24.24
N GLY A 69 -27.83 54.33 24.38
CA GLY A 69 -27.83 53.32 25.45
C GLY A 69 -27.56 51.87 25.03
N ARG A 70 -26.34 51.43 25.34
CA ARG A 70 -25.79 50.06 25.46
C ARG A 70 -26.80 48.92 25.76
N ILE A 71 -26.61 47.75 25.14
CA ILE A 71 -26.09 46.45 25.68
C ILE A 71 -26.49 45.32 24.70
N ALA A 72 -25.52 44.43 24.44
CA ALA A 72 -25.54 43.04 23.94
C ALA A 72 -26.80 42.46 23.24
N GLU A 73 -26.61 41.81 22.08
CA GLU A 73 -26.47 40.34 22.00
C GLU A 73 -26.30 39.87 20.54
N THR A 74 -25.24 39.11 20.34
CA THR A 74 -24.91 38.30 19.16
C THR A 74 -25.83 37.10 19.01
N SER A 75 -26.41 36.90 17.82
CA SER A 75 -26.86 35.60 17.24
C SER A 75 -27.50 35.88 15.87
N GLY A 76 -27.25 35.18 14.76
CA GLY A 76 -26.38 34.05 14.45
C GLY A 76 -26.42 33.87 12.92
N LEU A 77 -25.26 33.65 12.31
CA LEU A 77 -25.13 33.31 10.89
C LEU A 77 -25.17 31.78 10.76
N SER A 78 -26.24 31.23 10.18
CA SER A 78 -26.33 29.81 9.85
C SER A 78 -25.64 29.55 8.51
N PHE A 79 -24.38 29.12 8.57
CA PHE A 79 -23.58 28.68 7.43
C PHE A 79 -23.81 27.18 7.19
N ASP A 80 -24.06 26.79 5.93
CA ASP A 80 -24.21 25.41 5.50
C ASP A 80 -22.85 24.68 5.63
N SER A 81 -22.65 24.00 6.77
CA SER A 81 -21.33 23.59 7.28
C SER A 81 -20.94 22.13 6.97
N GLY A 82 -21.83 21.34 6.34
CA GLY A 82 -21.70 19.88 6.23
C GLY A 82 -20.73 19.37 5.15
N THR A 83 -20.75 19.95 3.95
CA THR A 83 -19.88 19.51 2.82
C THR A 83 -18.49 20.13 2.87
N SER A 84 -18.36 21.32 3.44
CA SER A 84 -17.06 21.97 3.63
C SER A 84 -16.21 21.25 4.68
N SER A 85 -16.81 20.72 5.76
CA SER A 85 -16.06 20.09 6.85
C SER A 85 -15.47 18.73 6.47
N LEU A 86 -16.21 17.91 5.71
CA LEU A 86 -15.74 16.62 5.20
C LEU A 86 -14.60 16.77 4.19
N ALA A 87 -14.73 17.71 3.24
CA ALA A 87 -13.65 18.03 2.30
C ALA A 87 -12.43 18.62 3.01
N LYS A 88 -12.63 19.49 4.00
CA LYS A 88 -11.53 19.99 4.85
C LYS A 88 -10.86 18.88 5.65
N GLY A 89 -11.63 17.93 6.19
CA GLY A 89 -11.12 16.77 6.92
C GLY A 89 -10.28 15.85 6.03
N SER A 90 -10.74 15.58 4.81
CA SER A 90 -9.99 14.82 3.80
C SER A 90 -8.68 15.51 3.43
N ASN A 91 -8.72 16.83 3.18
CA ASN A 91 -7.53 17.60 2.83
C ASN A 91 -6.52 17.67 3.99
N LEU A 92 -6.99 17.82 5.23
CA LEU A 92 -6.13 17.81 6.42
C LEU A 92 -5.47 16.45 6.62
N ARG A 93 -6.20 15.35 6.38
CA ARG A 93 -5.65 13.99 6.43
C ARG A 93 -4.53 13.83 5.40
N GLU A 94 -4.74 14.21 4.15
CA GLU A 94 -3.70 14.13 3.12
C GLU A 94 -2.44 14.93 3.49
N LEU A 95 -2.61 16.14 4.04
CA LEU A 95 -1.50 16.97 4.52
C LEU A 95 -0.75 16.32 5.69
N GLU A 96 -1.47 15.75 6.65
CA GLU A 96 -0.90 15.00 7.78
C GLU A 96 -0.08 13.80 7.29
N LEU A 97 -0.62 13.01 6.36
CA LEU A 97 0.05 11.85 5.79
C LEU A 97 1.31 12.24 5.01
N MET A 98 1.23 13.28 4.18
CA MET A 98 2.40 13.80 3.45
C MET A 98 3.47 14.36 4.39
N HIS A 99 3.06 15.02 5.47
CA HIS A 99 3.96 15.49 6.53
C HIS A 99 4.66 14.30 7.18
N LYS A 100 3.92 13.30 7.66
CA LYS A 100 4.46 12.06 8.25
C LYS A 100 5.42 11.35 7.31
N PHE A 101 5.13 11.34 6.01
CA PHE A 101 6.04 10.75 5.03
C PHE A 101 7.39 11.47 5.01
N SER A 102 7.34 12.80 4.88
CA SER A 102 8.50 13.67 4.67
C SER A 102 9.32 13.93 5.93
N THR A 103 8.77 13.68 7.13
CA THR A 103 9.48 13.87 8.40
C THR A 103 9.97 12.58 9.03
N GLU A 104 9.27 11.46 8.83
CA GLU A 104 9.56 10.21 9.55
C GLU A 104 9.59 8.97 8.66
N THR A 105 8.58 8.77 7.79
CA THR A 105 8.44 7.50 7.04
C THR A 105 9.58 7.26 6.06
N TYR A 106 10.11 8.33 5.43
CA TYR A 106 11.23 8.22 4.49
C TYR A 106 12.47 7.55 5.08
N LEU A 107 12.70 7.67 6.40
CA LEU A 107 13.85 7.05 7.09
C LEU A 107 13.77 5.52 6.98
N SER A 108 12.57 4.96 7.20
CA SER A 108 12.33 3.51 7.11
C SER A 108 12.35 2.95 5.69
N LEU A 109 12.40 3.81 4.66
CA LEU A 109 12.50 3.44 3.24
C LEU A 109 13.92 3.61 2.70
N SER A 110 14.80 4.26 3.46
CA SER A 110 16.18 4.56 3.07
C SER A 110 17.13 3.47 3.59
N ASN A 111 18.03 2.97 2.74
CA ASN A 111 19.01 1.95 3.17
C ASN A 111 20.27 2.60 3.77
N LYS A 112 20.64 3.77 3.26
CA LYS A 112 21.81 4.54 3.67
C LYS A 112 21.52 6.04 3.65
N PRO A 113 22.31 6.88 4.34
CA PRO A 113 22.06 8.32 4.40
C PRO A 113 22.00 9.03 3.04
N SER A 114 22.69 8.51 2.01
CA SER A 114 22.61 9.07 0.65
C SER A 114 21.21 8.95 0.03
N ASP A 115 20.38 8.02 0.52
CA ASP A 115 19.04 7.77 0.00
C ASP A 115 18.02 8.78 0.54
N TYR A 116 18.36 9.50 1.63
CA TYR A 116 17.46 10.41 2.33
C TYR A 116 16.92 11.49 1.41
N HIS A 117 17.77 12.14 0.63
CA HIS A 117 17.32 13.19 -0.29
C HIS A 117 16.27 12.66 -1.29
N VAL A 118 16.48 11.43 -1.77
CA VAL A 118 15.60 10.85 -2.77
C VAL A 118 14.24 10.52 -2.17
N TRP A 119 14.21 9.78 -1.06
CA TRP A 119 12.95 9.42 -0.40
C TRP A 119 12.25 10.60 0.25
N GLN A 120 12.97 11.56 0.81
CA GLN A 120 12.39 12.69 1.53
C GLN A 120 11.88 13.80 0.60
N ILE A 121 12.56 14.05 -0.52
CA ILE A 121 12.30 15.22 -1.38
C ILE A 121 11.88 14.82 -2.79
N VAL A 122 12.64 13.93 -3.44
CA VAL A 122 12.41 13.61 -4.86
C VAL A 122 11.15 12.79 -5.04
N ILE A 123 10.95 11.75 -4.22
CA ILE A 123 9.76 10.88 -4.30
C ILE A 123 8.46 11.65 -4.02
N PRO A 124 8.33 12.47 -2.97
CA PRO A 124 7.13 13.28 -2.76
C PRO A 124 6.83 14.23 -3.92
N ARG A 125 7.85 14.86 -4.52
CA ARG A 125 7.66 15.72 -5.71
C ARG A 125 7.17 14.92 -6.90
N LYS A 126 7.81 13.78 -7.18
CA LYS A 126 7.43 12.88 -8.27
C LYS A 126 6.05 12.26 -8.06
N ALA A 127 5.62 12.09 -6.80
CA ALA A 127 4.29 11.62 -6.46
C ALA A 127 3.20 12.58 -6.94
N LEU A 128 3.44 13.89 -6.94
CA LEU A 128 2.50 14.89 -7.45
C LEU A 128 2.25 14.78 -8.97
N GLU A 129 3.13 14.10 -9.70
CA GLU A 129 3.02 13.87 -11.15
C GLU A 129 2.34 12.52 -11.48
N HIS A 130 2.18 11.64 -10.48
CA HIS A 130 1.79 10.25 -10.67
C HIS A 130 0.83 9.78 -9.57
N ASP A 131 -0.47 9.70 -9.89
CA ASP A 131 -1.52 9.34 -8.93
C ASP A 131 -1.22 8.04 -8.18
N PHE A 132 -0.74 6.99 -8.85
CA PHE A 132 -0.40 5.73 -8.18
C PHE A 132 0.68 5.91 -7.11
N LEU A 133 1.70 6.72 -7.38
CA LEU A 133 2.78 6.97 -6.45
C LEU A 133 2.29 7.82 -5.27
N LEU A 134 1.48 8.85 -5.52
CA LEU A 134 0.85 9.63 -4.45
C LEU A 134 0.02 8.76 -3.51
N ASN A 135 -0.87 7.95 -4.08
CA ASN A 135 -1.67 7.00 -3.31
C ASN A 135 -0.78 6.04 -2.50
N GLY A 136 0.31 5.52 -3.08
CA GLY A 136 1.27 4.68 -2.35
C GLY A 136 1.97 5.40 -1.19
N VAL A 137 2.39 6.65 -1.40
CA VAL A 137 3.03 7.50 -0.37
C VAL A 137 2.08 7.77 0.80
N LEU A 138 0.83 8.10 0.50
CA LEU A 138 -0.20 8.34 1.51
C LEU A 138 -0.56 7.05 2.26
N ALA A 139 -0.67 5.92 1.55
CA ALA A 139 -0.98 4.62 2.14
C ALA A 139 0.10 4.18 3.15
N VAL A 140 1.38 4.25 2.76
CA VAL A 140 2.48 3.84 3.65
C VAL A 140 2.59 4.76 4.87
N ALA A 141 2.36 6.06 4.69
CA ALA A 141 2.38 7.02 5.80
C ALA A 141 1.23 6.75 6.77
N ALA A 142 0.04 6.41 6.26
CA ALA A 142 -1.11 6.05 7.08
C ALA A 142 -0.83 4.77 7.89
N LEU A 143 -0.23 3.74 7.29
CA LEU A 143 0.19 2.55 8.03
C LEU A 143 1.25 2.86 9.09
N HIS A 144 2.21 3.74 8.78
CA HIS A 144 3.22 4.13 9.74
C HIS A 144 2.59 4.83 10.95
N ILE A 145 1.62 5.73 10.75
CA ILE A 145 0.85 6.32 11.86
C ILE A 145 0.11 5.21 12.63
N ALA A 146 -0.61 4.33 11.93
CA ALA A 146 -1.36 3.25 12.56
C ALA A 146 -0.48 2.37 13.45
N SER A 147 0.75 2.07 13.04
CA SER A 147 1.70 1.25 13.80
C SER A 147 2.13 1.87 15.14
N SER A 148 1.99 3.19 15.29
CA SER A 148 2.32 3.92 16.51
C SER A 148 1.13 4.13 17.44
N LEU A 149 -0.07 3.69 17.03
CA LEU A 149 -1.32 3.89 17.75
C LEU A 149 -1.90 2.57 18.27
N LYS A 150 -2.83 2.67 19.23
CA LYS A 150 -3.63 1.53 19.69
C LYS A 150 -5.04 1.61 19.08
N PRO A 151 -5.77 0.48 18.95
CA PRO A 151 -7.19 0.52 18.64
C PRO A 151 -7.98 1.34 19.68
N PRO A 152 -9.01 2.11 19.29
CA PRO A 152 -9.59 2.17 17.94
C PRO A 152 -8.91 3.16 16.99
N ASP A 153 -8.05 4.05 17.47
CA ASP A 153 -7.47 5.14 16.66
C ASP A 153 -6.65 4.63 15.48
N ALA A 154 -5.92 3.53 15.67
CA ALA A 154 -5.17 2.84 14.61
C ALA A 154 -6.08 2.39 13.45
N LEU A 155 -7.34 2.00 13.72
CA LEU A 155 -8.24 1.43 12.72
C LEU A 155 -8.59 2.44 11.63
N SER A 156 -8.79 3.72 11.99
CA SER A 156 -9.08 4.76 11.00
C SER A 156 -7.95 4.94 10.00
N TYR A 157 -6.69 4.85 10.46
CA TYR A 157 -5.52 4.95 9.60
C TYR A 157 -5.28 3.68 8.77
N ILE A 158 -5.60 2.50 9.31
CA ILE A 158 -5.57 1.24 8.53
C ILE A 158 -6.59 1.30 7.39
N ASP A 159 -7.82 1.73 7.67
CA ASP A 159 -8.87 1.87 6.66
C ASP A 159 -8.45 2.90 5.58
N THR A 160 -7.86 4.03 6.01
CA THR A 160 -7.29 5.05 5.10
C THR A 160 -6.16 4.48 4.24
N ALA A 161 -5.26 3.69 4.83
CA ALA A 161 -4.16 3.07 4.10
C ALA A 161 -4.65 2.09 3.04
N LEU A 162 -5.61 1.23 3.38
CA LEU A 162 -6.23 0.28 2.46
C LEU A 162 -6.93 1.01 1.30
N GLU A 163 -7.63 2.10 1.59
CA GLU A 163 -8.28 2.92 0.58
C GLU A 163 -7.28 3.48 -0.43
N TYR A 164 -6.22 4.14 0.03
CA TYR A 164 -5.19 4.68 -0.86
C TYR A 164 -4.43 3.56 -1.59
N HIS A 165 -4.09 2.47 -0.91
CA HIS A 165 -3.42 1.33 -1.54
C HIS A 165 -4.25 0.76 -2.69
N ASN A 166 -5.55 0.58 -2.47
CA ASN A 166 -6.49 0.09 -3.49
C ASN A 166 -6.63 1.06 -4.67
N ARG A 167 -6.70 2.37 -4.41
CA ARG A 167 -6.76 3.41 -5.45
C ARG A 167 -5.52 3.42 -6.34
N ALA A 168 -4.36 2.99 -5.83
CA ALA A 168 -3.12 2.97 -6.59
C ALA A 168 -3.05 1.85 -7.65
N PHE A 169 -3.76 0.73 -7.46
CA PHE A 169 -3.53 -0.49 -8.26
C PHE A 169 -3.79 -0.32 -9.76
N ALA A 170 -4.95 0.22 -10.14
CA ALA A 170 -5.30 0.33 -11.55
C ALA A 170 -4.37 1.31 -12.31
N PRO A 171 -4.10 2.53 -11.80
CA PRO A 171 -3.14 3.42 -12.44
C PRO A 171 -1.70 2.88 -12.41
N TYR A 172 -1.29 2.15 -11.35
CA TYR A 172 0.03 1.51 -11.30
C TYR A 172 0.20 0.44 -12.38
N ARG A 173 -0.82 -0.41 -12.57
CA ARG A 173 -0.81 -1.43 -13.62
C ARG A 173 -0.70 -0.80 -15.01
N GLN A 174 -1.47 0.25 -15.27
CA GLN A 174 -1.38 0.99 -16.52
C GLN A 174 0.02 1.60 -16.74
N ALA A 175 0.66 2.10 -15.68
CA ALA A 175 2.02 2.64 -15.75
C ALA A 175 3.07 1.55 -16.03
N ILE A 176 2.89 0.33 -15.50
CA ILE A 176 3.74 -0.84 -15.83
C ILE A 176 3.57 -1.23 -17.30
N ASP A 177 2.33 -1.31 -17.78
CA ASP A 177 2.05 -1.68 -19.18
C ASP A 177 2.60 -0.64 -20.17
N ASN A 178 2.77 0.61 -19.72
CA ASN A 178 3.33 1.73 -20.50
C ASN A 178 4.61 2.27 -19.84
N LEU A 179 5.58 1.38 -19.57
CA LEU A 179 6.85 1.75 -18.95
C LEU A 179 7.70 2.63 -19.89
N THR A 180 8.19 3.76 -19.39
CA THR A 180 9.00 4.75 -20.11
C THR A 180 10.16 5.24 -19.23
N PRO A 181 11.18 5.89 -19.80
CA PRO A 181 12.23 6.53 -19.01
C PRO A 181 11.70 7.57 -18.00
N MET A 182 10.59 8.24 -18.31
CA MET A 182 10.05 9.32 -17.46
C MET A 182 9.29 8.81 -16.24
N ASN A 183 8.65 7.64 -16.33
CA ASN A 183 7.85 7.07 -15.24
C ASN A 183 8.54 5.91 -14.50
N CYS A 184 9.66 5.38 -15.00
CA CYS A 184 10.28 4.18 -14.44
C CYS A 184 10.71 4.34 -12.97
N ASP A 185 11.25 5.49 -12.59
CA ASP A 185 11.61 5.78 -11.19
C ASP A 185 10.37 5.79 -10.29
N ALA A 186 9.23 6.29 -10.79
CA ALA A 186 7.98 6.31 -10.03
C ALA A 186 7.39 4.91 -9.86
N VAL A 187 7.39 4.12 -10.94
CA VAL A 187 6.97 2.71 -10.92
C VAL A 187 7.81 1.92 -9.92
N PHE A 188 9.13 2.10 -9.96
CA PHE A 188 10.02 1.40 -9.04
C PHE A 188 9.78 1.84 -7.59
N ALA A 189 9.69 3.15 -7.31
CA ALA A 189 9.42 3.64 -5.96
C ALA A 189 8.10 3.09 -5.40
N HIS A 190 7.03 3.10 -6.20
CA HIS A 190 5.74 2.54 -5.79
C HIS A 190 5.82 1.04 -5.47
N SER A 191 6.70 0.30 -6.16
CA SER A 191 6.90 -1.12 -5.89
C SER A 191 7.54 -1.39 -4.51
N VAL A 192 8.46 -0.52 -4.08
CA VAL A 192 9.04 -0.56 -2.72
C VAL A 192 7.96 -0.25 -1.69
N LEU A 193 7.14 0.78 -1.92
CA LEU A 193 6.03 1.12 -1.03
C LEU A 193 5.03 -0.03 -0.89
N THR A 194 4.68 -0.66 -2.01
CA THR A 194 3.78 -1.84 -2.04
C THR A 194 4.35 -3.02 -1.27
N THR A 195 5.67 -3.27 -1.38
CA THR A 195 6.37 -4.32 -0.62
C THR A 195 6.28 -4.07 0.89
N VAL A 196 6.57 -2.83 1.31
CA VAL A 196 6.48 -2.41 2.72
C VAL A 196 5.05 -2.55 3.25
N ILE A 197 4.05 -2.12 2.48
CA ILE A 197 2.63 -2.26 2.82
C ILE A 197 2.27 -3.74 2.98
N GLY A 198 2.68 -4.61 2.05
CA GLY A 198 2.35 -6.04 2.09
C GLY A 198 2.97 -6.81 3.27
N ILE A 199 4.09 -6.32 3.82
CA ILE A 199 4.71 -6.91 5.03
C ILE A 199 4.04 -6.36 6.30
N ALA A 200 3.76 -5.06 6.37
CA ALA A 200 3.21 -4.42 7.57
C ALA A 200 1.73 -4.75 7.81
N LEU A 201 0.93 -4.76 6.74
CA LEU A 201 -0.53 -4.81 6.83
C LEU A 201 -1.07 -6.04 7.58
N PRO A 202 -0.59 -7.28 7.34
CA PRO A 202 -1.11 -8.47 8.02
C PRO A 202 -0.97 -8.41 9.54
N ARG A 203 0.05 -7.71 10.04
CA ARG A 203 0.26 -7.51 11.49
C ARG A 203 -0.72 -6.51 12.07
N LEU A 204 -1.00 -5.45 11.31
CA LEU A 204 -1.92 -4.39 11.72
C LEU A 204 -3.39 -4.82 11.63
N THR A 205 -3.72 -5.80 10.77
CA THR A 205 -5.09 -6.34 10.62
C THR A 205 -5.34 -7.67 11.33
N ALA A 206 -4.34 -8.23 12.02
CA ALA A 206 -4.42 -9.57 12.64
C ALA A 206 -5.61 -9.78 13.59
N GLU A 207 -6.10 -8.73 14.24
CA GLU A 207 -7.28 -8.80 15.13
C GLU A 207 -8.62 -8.82 14.36
N ARG A 208 -8.66 -8.21 13.17
CA ARG A 208 -9.87 -8.09 12.33
C ARG A 208 -10.06 -9.26 11.39
N ASP A 209 -8.97 -9.79 10.84
CA ASP A 209 -9.01 -10.77 9.76
C ASP A 209 -8.18 -12.01 10.11
N LYS A 210 -8.87 -13.08 10.52
CA LYS A 210 -8.26 -14.41 10.75
C LYS A 210 -8.12 -15.21 9.44
N SER A 211 -8.58 -14.68 8.30
CA SER A 211 -8.72 -15.47 7.06
C SER A 211 -7.46 -15.50 6.20
N SER A 212 -6.61 -14.46 6.23
CA SER A 212 -5.35 -14.43 5.50
C SER A 212 -4.16 -14.41 6.45
N GLY A 213 -3.42 -15.52 6.49
CA GLY A 213 -2.22 -15.67 7.30
C GLY A 213 -1.05 -14.82 6.78
N ILE A 214 -0.06 -14.56 7.63
CA ILE A 214 1.14 -13.83 7.20
C ILE A 214 1.88 -14.58 6.09
N THR A 215 1.82 -15.90 6.05
CA THR A 215 2.46 -16.71 4.99
C THR A 215 1.88 -16.38 3.62
N GLU A 216 0.56 -16.28 3.50
CA GLU A 216 -0.09 -15.96 2.23
C GLU A 216 0.28 -14.57 1.73
N ASN A 217 0.29 -13.59 2.64
CA ASN A 217 0.71 -12.23 2.32
C ASN A 217 2.17 -12.16 1.89
N ILE A 218 3.08 -12.87 2.55
CA ILE A 218 4.48 -12.92 2.15
C ILE A 218 4.65 -13.60 0.78
N VAL A 219 3.87 -14.63 0.45
CA VAL A 219 3.85 -15.22 -0.90
C VAL A 219 3.41 -14.20 -1.95
N VAL A 220 2.40 -13.38 -1.65
CA VAL A 220 1.99 -12.27 -2.53
C VAL A 220 3.11 -11.24 -2.70
N VAL A 221 3.78 -10.84 -1.61
CA VAL A 221 4.93 -9.92 -1.64
C VAL A 221 6.07 -10.50 -2.49
N PHE A 222 6.31 -11.81 -2.39
CA PHE A 222 7.30 -12.52 -3.19
C PHE A 222 7.01 -12.38 -4.69
N GLU A 223 5.77 -12.64 -5.09
CA GLU A 223 5.35 -12.57 -6.49
C GLU A 223 5.40 -11.15 -7.05
N LEU A 224 5.05 -10.17 -6.21
CA LEU A 224 5.17 -8.76 -6.52
C LEU A 224 6.63 -8.39 -6.80
N LEU A 225 7.55 -8.75 -5.89
CA LEU A 225 8.98 -8.46 -6.04
C LEU A 225 9.62 -9.19 -7.23
N GLN A 226 9.15 -10.38 -7.60
CA GLN A 226 9.58 -11.03 -8.85
C GLN A 226 9.14 -10.24 -10.09
N GLY A 227 7.96 -9.62 -10.06
CA GLY A 227 7.52 -8.67 -11.08
C GLY A 227 8.45 -7.47 -11.15
N VAL A 228 8.81 -6.91 -9.99
CA VAL A 228 9.75 -5.78 -9.88
C VAL A 228 11.12 -6.12 -10.45
N SER A 229 11.67 -7.31 -10.18
CA SER A 229 12.94 -7.75 -10.75
C SER A 229 12.94 -7.74 -12.28
N LYS A 230 11.80 -8.08 -12.92
CA LYS A 230 11.66 -7.97 -14.38
C LYS A 230 11.61 -6.52 -14.85
N ILE A 231 10.80 -5.70 -14.17
CA ILE A 231 10.68 -4.26 -14.46
C ILE A 231 12.06 -3.60 -14.35
N PHE A 232 12.80 -3.88 -13.27
CA PHE A 232 14.16 -3.40 -13.04
C PHE A 232 15.10 -3.76 -14.18
N LYS A 233 15.09 -5.01 -14.66
CA LYS A 233 15.94 -5.42 -15.79
C LYS A 233 15.65 -4.60 -17.06
N ILE A 234 14.38 -4.28 -17.31
CA ILE A 234 13.94 -3.49 -18.45
C ILE A 234 14.32 -2.01 -18.26
N SER A 235 14.06 -1.44 -17.09
CA SER A 235 14.27 -0.02 -16.80
C SER A 235 15.70 0.33 -16.39
N ARG A 236 16.58 -0.65 -16.13
CA ARG A 236 17.96 -0.42 -15.66
C ARG A 236 18.71 0.66 -16.45
N PRO A 237 18.63 0.74 -17.79
CA PRO A 237 19.32 1.78 -18.56
C PRO A 237 18.77 3.21 -18.34
N TRP A 238 17.55 3.32 -17.81
CA TRP A 238 16.83 4.59 -17.64
C TRP A 238 16.77 5.06 -16.19
N LEU A 239 17.04 4.18 -15.23
CA LEU A 239 16.99 4.51 -13.81
C LEU A 239 18.00 5.61 -13.50
N THR A 240 17.48 6.79 -13.13
CA THR A 240 18.29 7.94 -12.75
C THR A 240 18.55 7.96 -11.24
N MET A 241 17.68 7.30 -10.46
CA MET A 241 17.80 7.18 -9.02
C MET A 241 18.82 6.10 -8.63
N GLN A 242 19.92 6.53 -7.99
CA GLN A 242 20.93 5.63 -7.43
C GLN A 242 20.43 4.74 -6.27
N LEU A 243 19.18 4.94 -5.82
CA LEU A 243 18.51 4.10 -4.81
C LEU A 243 18.53 2.60 -5.16
N PHE A 244 18.59 2.28 -6.45
CA PHE A 244 18.35 0.92 -6.97
C PHE A 244 19.54 0.35 -7.73
N THR A 245 20.56 1.18 -7.99
CA THR A 245 21.85 0.74 -8.50
C THR A 245 22.75 0.51 -7.29
N SER A 246 22.63 -0.65 -6.66
CA SER A 246 23.72 -1.12 -5.80
C SER A 246 24.96 -1.21 -6.69
N GLN A 247 25.90 -0.27 -6.54
CA GLN A 247 27.28 -0.51 -6.93
C GLN A 247 27.67 -1.84 -6.30
N ASP A 248 28.23 -2.73 -7.12
CA ASP A 248 28.81 -4.00 -6.72
C ASP A 248 29.76 -3.77 -5.53
N ASP A 249 29.26 -3.93 -4.31
CA ASP A 249 30.05 -4.12 -3.09
C ASP A 249 30.52 -5.60 -3.03
N SER A 250 30.84 -6.18 -4.19
CA SER A 250 31.38 -7.54 -4.32
C SER A 250 32.65 -7.70 -3.47
N ASP A 251 33.43 -6.64 -3.34
CA ASP A 251 34.66 -6.63 -2.53
C ASP A 251 34.40 -6.70 -1.01
N LYS A 252 33.27 -6.18 -0.51
CA LYS A 252 32.93 -6.27 0.92
C LYS A 252 32.42 -7.65 1.31
N LEU A 253 31.68 -8.31 0.42
CA LEU A 253 31.12 -9.64 0.65
C LEU A 253 32.18 -10.69 0.98
N MET A 254 33.40 -10.52 0.45
CA MET A 254 34.53 -11.42 0.66
C MET A 254 35.09 -11.42 2.10
N THR A 255 34.72 -10.45 2.94
CA THR A 255 35.29 -10.29 4.30
C THR A 255 34.30 -10.49 5.44
N SER A 256 33.00 -10.55 5.14
CA SER A 256 31.96 -10.67 6.14
C SER A 256 31.72 -12.12 6.54
N LYS A 257 31.78 -12.40 7.84
CA LYS A 257 31.56 -13.75 8.38
C LYS A 257 30.27 -13.78 9.20
N LEU A 258 29.40 -14.73 8.89
CA LEU A 258 28.23 -15.03 9.72
C LEU A 258 28.66 -15.52 11.10
N ASP A 259 27.81 -15.30 12.10
CA ASP A 259 28.01 -15.92 13.39
C ASP A 259 27.93 -17.45 13.25
N SER A 260 28.65 -18.15 14.14
CA SER A 260 28.81 -19.61 14.02
C SER A 260 27.50 -20.39 14.15
N GLU A 261 26.47 -19.81 14.77
CA GLU A 261 25.18 -20.45 14.97
C GLU A 261 24.34 -20.37 13.70
N THR A 262 24.20 -19.16 13.13
CA THR A 262 23.50 -18.91 11.86
C THR A 262 24.14 -19.70 10.71
N GLU A 263 25.48 -19.67 10.61
CA GLU A 263 26.21 -20.43 9.59
C GLU A 263 25.93 -21.94 9.69
N ARG A 264 25.93 -22.49 10.91
CA ARG A 264 25.64 -23.91 11.14
C ARG A 264 24.21 -24.27 10.79
N ALA A 265 23.25 -23.38 11.10
CA ALA A 265 21.85 -23.58 10.79
C ALA A 265 21.58 -23.60 9.28
N LEU A 266 22.21 -22.69 8.52
CA LEU A 266 22.10 -22.64 7.06
C LEU A 266 22.76 -23.86 6.39
N ASN A 267 23.95 -24.25 6.86
CA ASN A 267 24.61 -25.47 6.38
C ASN A 267 23.79 -26.74 6.66
N ARG A 268 23.12 -26.80 7.81
CA ARG A 268 22.18 -27.89 8.13
C ARG A 268 20.98 -27.92 7.19
N LEU A 269 20.40 -26.75 6.89
CA LEU A 269 19.30 -26.66 5.94
C LEU A 269 19.72 -27.13 4.53
N ALA A 270 20.93 -26.77 4.09
CA ALA A 270 21.51 -27.24 2.83
C ALA A 270 21.72 -28.76 2.82
N ALA A 271 22.32 -29.32 3.88
CA ALA A 271 22.55 -30.76 4.01
C ALA A 271 21.24 -31.55 3.99
N LEU A 272 20.17 -31.06 4.63
CA LEU A 272 18.85 -31.71 4.57
C LEU A 272 18.27 -31.73 3.16
N ASN A 273 18.53 -30.69 2.35
CA ASN A 273 18.10 -30.68 0.96
C ASN A 273 18.87 -31.73 0.13
N ASP A 274 20.18 -31.86 0.37
CA ASP A 274 21.03 -32.87 -0.27
C ASP A 274 20.65 -34.30 0.14
N ASP A 275 20.33 -34.55 1.41
CA ASP A 275 20.05 -35.91 1.91
C ASP A 275 18.63 -36.39 1.61
N ILE A 276 17.64 -35.49 1.61
CA ILE A 276 16.23 -35.86 1.59
C ILE A 276 15.59 -35.51 0.25
N VAL A 277 15.62 -34.23 -0.13
CA VAL A 277 14.91 -33.77 -1.32
C VAL A 277 15.55 -34.31 -2.59
N ALA A 278 16.89 -34.41 -2.64
CA ALA A 278 17.59 -34.95 -3.80
C ALA A 278 17.17 -36.38 -4.18
N THR A 279 16.76 -37.19 -3.20
CA THR A 279 16.35 -38.59 -3.42
C THR A 279 14.88 -38.73 -3.84
N VAL A 280 14.05 -37.76 -3.48
CA VAL A 280 12.58 -37.81 -3.67
C VAL A 280 12.14 -37.03 -4.90
N ASP A 281 12.70 -35.83 -5.10
CA ASP A 281 12.29 -34.90 -6.16
C ASP A 281 13.51 -34.08 -6.66
N PRO A 282 14.20 -34.55 -7.72
CA PRO A 282 15.38 -33.90 -8.27
C PRO A 282 15.13 -32.48 -8.80
N ASP A 283 13.92 -32.17 -9.23
CA ASP A 283 13.57 -30.85 -9.74
C ASP A 283 13.37 -29.87 -8.57
N GLN A 284 12.62 -30.28 -7.54
CA GLN A 284 12.49 -29.50 -6.31
C GLN A 284 13.83 -29.29 -5.61
N TYR A 285 14.70 -30.29 -5.61
CA TYR A 285 16.05 -30.20 -5.06
C TYR A 285 16.84 -29.01 -5.61
N ARG A 286 16.88 -28.86 -6.94
CA ARG A 286 17.62 -27.77 -7.61
C ARG A 286 17.04 -26.41 -7.28
N ILE A 287 15.71 -26.31 -7.28
CA ILE A 287 14.97 -25.07 -6.95
C ILE A 287 15.27 -24.63 -5.51
N VAL A 288 15.19 -25.57 -4.56
CA VAL A 288 15.46 -25.32 -3.14
C VAL A 288 16.95 -25.00 -2.91
N LYS A 289 17.86 -25.69 -3.59
CA LYS A 289 19.31 -25.45 -3.46
C LYS A 289 19.68 -24.02 -3.85
N ASP A 290 19.19 -23.54 -5.00
CA ASP A 290 19.39 -22.15 -5.43
C ASP A 290 18.80 -21.15 -4.42
N ALA A 291 17.59 -21.42 -3.90
CA ALA A 291 16.95 -20.57 -2.90
C ALA A 291 17.74 -20.49 -1.59
N ILE A 292 18.31 -21.61 -1.10
CA ILE A 292 19.17 -21.65 0.09
C ILE A 292 20.47 -20.88 -0.14
N CYS A 293 21.13 -21.06 -1.29
CA CYS A 293 22.35 -20.32 -1.62
C CYS A 293 22.10 -18.81 -1.61
N ARG A 294 21.03 -18.34 -2.27
CA ARG A 294 20.65 -16.92 -2.25
C ARG A 294 20.28 -16.41 -0.86
N LEU A 295 19.66 -17.26 -0.03
CA LEU A 295 19.32 -16.89 1.34
C LEU A 295 20.59 -16.68 2.17
N HIS A 296 21.57 -17.57 2.04
CA HIS A 296 22.87 -17.46 2.68
C HIS A 296 23.60 -16.16 2.30
N GLU A 297 23.60 -15.81 1.01
CA GLU A 297 24.13 -14.53 0.53
C GLU A 297 23.43 -13.33 1.21
N CYS A 298 22.10 -13.37 1.35
CA CYS A 298 21.33 -12.31 1.99
C CYS A 298 21.63 -12.17 3.49
N PHE A 299 21.80 -13.29 4.21
CA PHE A 299 22.27 -13.28 5.60
C PHE A 299 23.65 -12.63 5.70
N THR A 300 24.57 -13.01 4.82
CA THR A 300 25.95 -12.50 4.80
C THR A 300 25.99 -10.99 4.50
N GLN A 301 25.18 -10.55 3.55
CA GLN A 301 25.04 -9.13 3.20
C GLN A 301 24.42 -8.32 4.35
N HIS A 302 23.38 -8.84 4.99
CA HIS A 302 22.75 -8.17 6.13
C HIS A 302 23.69 -8.06 7.33
N ALA A 303 24.52 -9.09 7.61
CA ALA A 303 25.52 -9.03 8.67
C ALA A 303 26.51 -7.86 8.50
N THR A 304 26.77 -7.47 7.24
CA THR A 304 27.66 -6.35 6.88
C THR A 304 26.93 -5.02 6.88
N ASN A 305 25.86 -4.93 6.10
CA ASN A 305 25.23 -3.65 5.80
C ASN A 305 24.20 -3.23 6.85
N ARG A 306 23.60 -4.21 7.54
CA ARG A 306 22.52 -4.01 8.51
C ARG A 306 21.35 -3.20 7.94
N ASP A 307 21.04 -3.41 6.66
CA ASP A 307 19.97 -2.73 5.93
C ASP A 307 18.78 -3.66 5.64
N ALA A 308 17.63 -3.04 5.33
CA ALA A 308 16.42 -3.75 4.94
C ALA A 308 16.50 -4.33 3.51
N ALA A 309 17.22 -3.67 2.59
CA ALA A 309 17.38 -4.13 1.22
C ALA A 309 17.98 -5.54 1.14
N SER A 310 18.94 -5.87 1.99
CA SER A 310 19.59 -7.19 2.05
C SER A 310 18.61 -8.29 2.45
N VAL A 311 17.63 -7.95 3.29
CA VAL A 311 16.56 -8.88 3.69
C VAL A 311 15.53 -9.07 2.57
N LEU A 312 15.08 -7.96 1.96
CA LEU A 312 14.07 -8.00 0.90
C LEU A 312 14.61 -8.54 -0.43
N ARG A 313 15.92 -8.45 -0.65
CA ARG A 313 16.61 -8.96 -1.86
C ARG A 313 16.26 -10.40 -2.14
N TRP A 314 16.18 -11.25 -1.10
CA TRP A 314 15.91 -12.68 -1.26
C TRP A 314 14.60 -12.94 -2.01
N LEU A 315 13.52 -12.23 -1.65
CA LEU A 315 12.22 -12.33 -2.30
C LEU A 315 12.26 -11.92 -3.79
N ALA A 316 13.20 -11.05 -4.16
CA ALA A 316 13.39 -10.58 -5.53
C ALA A 316 14.29 -11.50 -6.37
N VAL A 317 15.25 -12.21 -5.76
CA VAL A 317 16.23 -13.05 -6.46
C VAL A 317 15.88 -14.53 -6.49
N ALA A 318 15.08 -15.02 -5.55
CA ALA A 318 14.66 -16.41 -5.53
C ALA A 318 13.67 -16.72 -6.68
N SER A 319 13.75 -17.95 -7.18
CA SER A 319 13.16 -18.33 -8.47
C SER A 319 11.62 -18.35 -8.46
N LYS A 320 11.03 -18.23 -9.65
CA LYS A 320 9.55 -18.29 -9.84
C LYS A 320 9.00 -19.65 -9.46
N GLU A 321 9.78 -20.67 -9.72
CA GLU A 321 9.51 -22.05 -9.42
C GLU A 321 9.50 -22.26 -7.90
N PHE A 322 10.40 -21.60 -7.16
CA PHE A 322 10.38 -21.61 -5.71
C PHE A 322 9.14 -20.91 -5.13
N ALA A 323 8.78 -19.72 -5.65
CA ALA A 323 7.56 -19.02 -5.25
C ALA A 323 6.29 -19.86 -5.51
N HIS A 324 6.26 -20.56 -6.65
CA HIS A 324 5.19 -21.51 -6.95
C HIS A 324 5.15 -22.66 -5.94
N ALA A 325 6.30 -23.22 -5.56
CA ALA A 325 6.39 -24.27 -4.56
C ALA A 325 5.91 -23.82 -3.16
N LEU A 326 6.15 -22.55 -2.78
CA LEU A 326 5.58 -21.93 -1.57
C LEU A 326 4.06 -21.82 -1.65
N ARG A 327 3.53 -21.35 -2.79
CA ARG A 327 2.07 -21.28 -3.02
C ARG A 327 1.41 -22.66 -2.92
N CYS A 328 2.08 -23.69 -3.44
CA CYS A 328 1.66 -25.09 -3.31
C CYS A 328 1.87 -25.67 -1.89
N ARG A 329 2.32 -24.86 -0.92
CA ARG A 329 2.60 -25.25 0.47
C ARG A 329 3.48 -26.49 0.59
N LYS A 330 4.49 -26.60 -0.27
CA LYS A 330 5.46 -27.69 -0.19
C LYS A 330 6.26 -27.57 1.13
N PRO A 331 6.41 -28.64 1.93
CA PRO A 331 7.00 -28.53 3.27
C PRO A 331 8.41 -27.96 3.30
N PHE A 332 9.30 -28.42 2.43
CA PHE A 332 10.70 -27.98 2.45
C PHE A 332 10.87 -26.52 2.00
N PRO A 333 10.23 -26.03 0.92
CA PRO A 333 10.18 -24.60 0.62
C PRO A 333 9.65 -23.74 1.77
N LEU A 334 8.61 -24.18 2.47
CA LEU A 334 8.10 -23.47 3.66
C LEU A 334 9.13 -23.44 4.80
N MET A 335 9.93 -24.49 4.97
CA MET A 335 11.03 -24.50 5.93
C MET A 335 12.13 -23.49 5.55
N VAL A 336 12.46 -23.34 4.26
CA VAL A 336 13.38 -22.28 3.80
C VAL A 336 12.78 -20.89 4.04
N LEU A 337 11.48 -20.70 3.80
CA LEU A 337 10.79 -19.43 4.09
C LEU A 337 10.83 -19.08 5.59
N MET A 338 10.75 -20.07 6.47
CA MET A 338 10.87 -19.89 7.91
C MET A 338 12.27 -19.36 8.31
N TYR A 339 13.34 -19.79 7.63
CA TYR A 339 14.67 -19.23 7.83
C TYR A 339 14.76 -17.77 7.34
N TRP A 340 14.10 -17.43 6.24
CA TRP A 340 13.95 -16.03 5.84
C TRP A 340 13.14 -15.22 6.87
N GLY A 341 12.16 -15.84 7.54
CA GLY A 341 11.45 -15.23 8.67
C GLY A 341 12.35 -14.81 9.82
N VAL A 342 13.44 -15.56 10.09
CA VAL A 342 14.47 -15.16 11.06
C VAL A 342 15.21 -13.92 10.59
N LEU A 343 15.60 -13.87 9.31
CA LEU A 343 16.25 -12.71 8.72
C LEU A 343 15.35 -11.47 8.74
N LEU A 344 14.05 -11.65 8.50
CA LEU A 344 13.05 -10.59 8.65
C LEU A 344 12.95 -10.10 10.11
N GLY A 345 13.08 -11.00 11.08
CA GLY A 345 13.10 -10.67 12.51
C GLY A 345 14.27 -9.77 12.92
N GLU A 346 15.40 -9.78 12.19
CA GLU A 346 16.54 -8.88 12.47
C GLU A 346 16.23 -7.38 12.19
N LEU A 347 15.12 -7.12 11.48
CA LEU A 347 14.59 -5.77 11.25
C LEU A 347 13.65 -5.29 12.37
N ASP A 348 13.22 -6.19 13.26
CA ASP A 348 12.30 -5.85 14.35
C ASP A 348 12.91 -4.80 15.28
N GLY A 349 12.08 -3.87 15.75
CA GLY A 349 12.49 -2.71 16.55
C GLY A 349 13.30 -1.64 15.80
N LYS A 350 13.73 -1.88 14.55
CA LYS A 350 14.46 -0.91 13.71
C LYS A 350 13.60 -0.36 12.58
N TRP A 351 12.76 -1.20 11.97
CA TRP A 351 11.80 -0.82 10.93
C TRP A 351 10.38 -1.14 11.39
N TRP A 352 9.54 -0.10 11.50
CA TRP A 352 8.15 -0.23 11.96
C TRP A 352 7.34 -1.24 11.13
N TRP A 353 7.59 -1.32 9.82
CA TRP A 353 6.86 -2.20 8.93
C TRP A 353 7.24 -3.67 9.05
N ALA A 354 8.39 -3.97 9.66
CA ALA A 354 8.81 -5.35 9.93
C ALA A 354 8.38 -5.82 11.33
N GLN A 355 7.75 -4.94 12.12
CA GLN A 355 7.50 -5.19 13.53
C GLN A 355 6.75 -6.50 13.77
N SER A 356 7.36 -7.39 14.55
CA SER A 356 6.85 -8.74 14.86
C SER A 356 6.47 -9.60 13.65
N SER A 357 6.88 -9.22 12.43
CA SER A 357 6.51 -9.93 11.19
C SER A 357 7.30 -11.23 11.05
N GLY A 358 8.60 -11.21 11.36
CA GLY A 358 9.44 -12.42 11.38
C GLY A 358 8.91 -13.46 12.38
N THR A 359 8.68 -13.06 13.63
CA THR A 359 8.13 -13.93 14.68
C THR A 359 6.77 -14.51 14.30
N ALA A 360 5.87 -13.70 13.75
CA ALA A 360 4.56 -14.16 13.30
C ALA A 360 4.67 -15.20 12.17
N LEU A 361 5.55 -14.96 11.19
CA LEU A 361 5.78 -15.87 10.07
C LEU A 361 6.34 -17.20 10.56
N VAL A 362 7.35 -17.17 11.42
CA VAL A 362 7.93 -18.39 11.99
C VAL A 362 6.90 -19.14 12.84
N SER A 363 6.10 -18.46 13.65
CA SER A 363 5.05 -19.07 14.45
C SER A 363 4.00 -19.78 13.59
N GLU A 364 3.51 -19.13 12.53
CA GLU A 364 2.55 -19.71 11.60
C GLU A 364 3.11 -20.92 10.86
N LEU A 365 4.36 -20.83 10.38
CA LEU A 365 5.03 -21.93 9.67
C LEU A 365 5.35 -23.11 10.59
N LEU A 366 5.71 -22.86 11.85
CA LEU A 366 5.89 -23.91 12.85
C LEU A 366 4.58 -24.66 13.11
N ALA A 367 3.43 -23.98 13.12
CA ALA A 367 2.14 -24.65 13.28
C ALA A 367 1.74 -25.46 12.02
N ALA A 368 2.08 -24.95 10.83
CA ALA A 368 1.75 -25.58 9.55
C ALA A 368 2.63 -26.81 9.24
N LEU A 369 3.91 -26.77 9.58
CA LEU A 369 4.84 -27.89 9.45
C LEU A 369 4.64 -28.83 10.65
N GLN A 370 3.66 -29.74 10.59
CA GLN A 370 3.44 -30.73 11.65
C GLN A 370 4.70 -31.59 11.89
N PRO A 371 4.98 -32.02 13.14
CA PRO A 371 6.10 -32.91 13.41
C PRO A 371 5.91 -34.26 12.71
N GLY A 372 6.83 -34.63 11.83
CA GLY A 372 6.69 -35.84 11.01
C GLY A 372 8.00 -36.59 10.74
N ASP A 373 9.12 -35.88 10.65
CA ASP A 373 10.46 -36.48 10.47
C ASP A 373 11.43 -35.84 11.45
N ILE A 374 12.05 -36.66 12.31
CA ILE A 374 13.06 -36.24 13.30
C ILE A 374 14.19 -35.45 12.61
N ARG A 375 14.50 -35.78 11.36
CA ARG A 375 15.54 -35.09 10.58
C ARG A 375 15.19 -33.62 10.32
N TRP A 376 13.90 -33.26 10.25
CA TRP A 376 13.46 -31.89 10.02
C TRP A 376 13.25 -31.13 11.34
N GLU A 377 12.95 -31.84 12.44
CA GLU A 377 12.75 -31.21 13.75
C GLU A 377 13.93 -30.35 14.17
N GLU A 378 15.15 -30.84 14.02
CA GLU A 378 16.32 -30.07 14.41
C GLU A 378 16.52 -28.78 13.58
N ALA A 379 16.11 -28.77 12.31
CA ALA A 379 16.15 -27.56 11.48
C ALA A 379 15.06 -26.55 11.85
N ARG A 380 13.98 -26.99 12.49
CA ARG A 380 12.91 -26.12 13.00
C ARG A 380 13.27 -25.44 14.32
N LEU A 381 14.14 -26.06 15.11
CA LEU A 381 14.53 -25.54 16.42
C LEU A 381 15.29 -24.21 16.32
N TRP A 382 16.14 -24.04 15.31
CA TRP A 382 16.93 -22.81 15.18
C TRP A 382 16.05 -21.57 14.92
N PRO A 383 15.13 -21.55 13.94
CA PRO A 383 14.20 -20.42 13.78
C PRO A 383 13.33 -20.17 15.01
N LYS A 384 12.86 -21.24 15.65
CA LYS A 384 12.08 -21.15 16.89
C LYS A 384 12.86 -20.42 18.00
N HIS A 385 14.10 -20.86 18.26
CA HIS A 385 14.97 -20.26 19.26
C HIS A 385 15.30 -18.79 18.94
N LYS A 386 15.69 -18.49 17.69
CA LYS A 386 16.04 -17.13 17.27
C LYS A 386 14.88 -16.14 17.40
N MET A 387 13.64 -16.61 17.26
CA MET A 387 12.44 -15.77 17.40
C MET A 387 11.84 -15.77 18.82
N GLY A 388 12.42 -16.51 19.77
CA GLY A 388 11.92 -16.58 21.16
C GLY A 388 10.58 -17.31 21.31
N LEU A 389 10.32 -18.33 20.49
CA LEU A 389 9.06 -19.09 20.42
C LEU A 389 9.12 -20.47 21.10
#